data_AF-A0A1C2DDD2-F1
#
_entry.id   AF-A0A1C2DDD2-F1
#
_cell.length_a   1.000
_cell.length_b   1.000
_cell.length_c   1.000
_cell.angle_alpha   90.00
_cell.angle_beta   90.00
_cell.angle_gamma   90.00
#
_symmetry.space_group_name_H-M   'P 1'
#
loop_
_entity.id
_entity.type
_entity.pdbx_description
1 polymer ?
#
loop_
_entity_poly.entity_id
_entity_poly.type
_entity_poly.pdbx_seq_one_letter_code
_entity_poly.pdbx_strand_id
1 'polypeptide(L)'
;MTSLAEISKKEAYSQLLAICERQGAELNRFLSEVEGRIADDDFAKLREMVANLMGNGHYDTFVAISQELPELKPTWIVSTR
;
A
#
# COMPACT_ATOMS: atom_id res chain seq x y z
N MET A 1 26.82 24.71 8.44
CA MET A 1 26.28 23.43 8.95
C MET A 1 24.80 23.43 8.66
N THR A 2 24.34 22.69 7.65
CA THR A 2 22.93 22.57 7.34
C THR A 2 22.32 21.65 8.39
N SER A 3 21.51 22.20 9.30
CA SER A 3 20.68 21.39 10.19
C SER A 3 19.76 20.55 9.31
N LEU A 4 19.87 19.23 9.36
CA LEU A 4 18.84 18.36 8.80
C LEU A 4 17.58 18.66 9.62
N ALA A 5 16.55 19.20 8.98
CA ALA A 5 15.26 19.36 9.63
C ALA A 5 14.81 17.97 10.13
N GLU A 6 14.61 17.84 11.44
CA GLU A 6 14.09 16.61 12.01
C GLU A 6 12.65 16.43 11.53
N ILE A 7 12.39 15.34 10.80
CA ILE A 7 11.02 14.99 10.40
C ILE A 7 10.27 14.42 11.61
N SER A 8 9.01 14.81 11.78
CA SER A 8 8.17 14.25 12.84
C SER A 8 7.82 12.78 12.55
N LYS A 9 7.54 12.00 13.60
CA LYS A 9 7.04 10.61 13.45
C LYS A 9 5.83 10.53 12.51
N LYS A 10 4.88 11.46 12.69
CA LYS A 10 3.68 11.56 11.85
C LYS A 10 4.02 11.80 10.39
N GLU A 11 4.96 12.70 10.13
CA GLU A 11 5.39 13.01 8.77
C GLU A 11 6.10 11.83 8.12
N ALA A 12 7.00 11.15 8.84
CA ALA A 12 7.64 9.92 8.36
C ALA A 12 6.61 8.82 8.02
N TYR A 13 5.62 8.60 8.89
CA TYR A 13 4.60 7.58 8.66
C TYR A 13 3.66 7.96 7.51
N SER A 14 3.28 9.24 7.41
CA SER A 14 2.47 9.73 6.29
C SER A 14 3.18 9.56 4.94
N GLN A 15 4.49 9.81 4.90
CA GLN A 15 5.29 9.58 3.70
C GLN A 15 5.35 8.09 3.32
N LEU A 16 5.52 7.19 4.31
CA LEU A 16 5.50 5.75 4.09
C LEU A 16 4.14 5.29 3.53
N LEU A 17 3.03 5.75 4.11
CA LEU A 17 1.68 5.46 3.61
C LEU A 17 1.51 5.88 2.14
N ALA A 18 1.93 7.10 1.80
CA ALA A 18 1.85 7.61 0.43
C ALA A 18 2.71 6.81 -0.57
N ILE A 19 3.80 6.17 -0.12
CA ILE A 19 4.60 5.27 -0.94
C ILE A 19 3.83 3.96 -1.19
N CYS A 20 3.28 3.35 -0.13
CA CYS A 20 2.48 2.13 -0.25
C CYS A 20 1.27 2.33 -1.16
N GLU A 21 0.52 3.42 -0.99
CA GLU A 21 -0.65 3.74 -1.83
C GLU A 21 -0.28 3.90 -3.31
N ARG A 22 0.83 4.58 -3.61
CA ARG A 22 1.32 4.76 -4.98
C ARG A 22 1.72 3.43 -5.60
N GLN A 23 2.45 2.58 -4.86
CA GLN A 23 2.82 1.26 -5.33
C GLN A 23 1.58 0.40 -5.60
N GLY A 24 0.58 0.42 -4.72
CA GLY A 24 -0.70 -0.26 -4.95
C GLY A 24 -1.42 0.24 -6.20
N ALA A 25 -1.43 1.55 -6.43
CA ALA A 25 -2.01 2.14 -7.64
C ALA A 25 -1.26 1.73 -8.92
N GLU A 26 0.07 1.67 -8.88
CA GLU A 26 0.91 1.21 -9.99
C GLU A 26 0.67 -0.27 -10.32
N LEU A 27 0.60 -1.13 -9.30
CA LEU A 27 0.30 -2.56 -9.47
C LEU A 27 -1.11 -2.77 -10.05
N ASN A 28 -2.11 -2.03 -9.58
CA ASN A 28 -3.47 -2.10 -10.12
C ASN A 28 -3.52 -1.64 -11.58
N ARG A 29 -2.81 -0.54 -11.90
CA ARG A 29 -2.70 -0.07 -13.29
C ARG A 29 -2.05 -1.14 -14.18
N PHE A 30 -0.96 -1.76 -13.72
CA PHE A 30 -0.30 -2.84 -14.44
C PHE A 30 -1.28 -4.01 -14.73
N LEU A 31 -2.07 -4.44 -13.74
CA LEU A 31 -3.08 -5.48 -13.95
C LEU A 31 -4.12 -5.07 -15.01
N SER A 32 -4.64 -3.85 -14.95
CA SER A 32 -5.57 -3.33 -15.97
C SER A 32 -4.94 -3.26 -17.37
N GLU A 33 -3.65 -2.93 -17.47
CA GLU A 33 -2.95 -2.82 -18.76
C GLU A 33 -2.71 -4.16 -19.45
N VAL A 34 -2.61 -5.26 -18.69
CA VAL A 34 -2.37 -6.62 -19.22
C VAL A 34 -3.64 -7.45 -19.35
N GLU A 35 -4.75 -7.02 -18.74
CA GLU A 35 -6.04 -7.70 -18.82
C GLU A 35 -6.49 -7.86 -20.28
N GLY A 36 -6.87 -9.09 -20.66
CA GLY A 36 -7.25 -9.43 -22.04
C GLY A 36 -6.11 -9.48 -23.06
N ARG A 37 -4.84 -9.26 -22.64
CA ARG A 37 -3.64 -9.33 -23.52
C ARG A 37 -2.77 -10.56 -23.26
N ILE A 38 -3.10 -11.32 -22.23
CA ILE A 38 -2.45 -12.59 -21.87
C ILE A 38 -3.52 -13.65 -21.61
N ALA A 39 -3.13 -14.91 -21.50
CA ALA A 39 -4.06 -16.00 -21.19
C ALA A 39 -4.68 -15.81 -19.78
N ASP A 40 -5.94 -16.18 -19.64
CA ASP A 40 -6.71 -15.99 -18.40
C ASP A 40 -6.04 -16.69 -17.19
N ASP A 41 -5.51 -17.89 -17.38
CA ASP A 41 -4.81 -18.64 -16.33
C ASP A 41 -3.53 -17.91 -15.85
N ASP A 42 -2.82 -17.26 -16.76
CA ASP A 42 -1.63 -16.49 -16.43
C ASP A 42 -2.00 -15.14 -15.79
N PHE A 43 -3.09 -14.52 -16.24
CA PHE A 43 -3.63 -13.33 -15.59
C PHE A 43 -4.11 -13.60 -14.17
N ALA A 44 -4.76 -14.75 -13.93
CA ALA A 44 -5.18 -15.17 -12.60
C ALA A 44 -3.98 -15.31 -11.65
N LYS A 45 -2.89 -15.94 -12.12
CA LYS A 45 -1.63 -16.03 -11.36
C LYS A 45 -1.02 -14.66 -11.08
N LEU A 46 -1.00 -13.75 -12.06
CA LEU A 46 -0.49 -12.38 -11.85
C LEU A 46 -1.32 -11.63 -10.81
N ARG A 47 -2.65 -11.74 -10.86
CA ARG A 47 -3.53 -11.15 -9.85
C ARG A 47 -3.25 -11.69 -8.46
N GLU A 48 -3.02 -12.99 -8.32
CA GLU A 48 -2.66 -13.61 -7.04
C GLU A 48 -1.32 -13.09 -6.52
N MET A 49 -0.30 -13.00 -7.37
CA MET A 49 1.01 -12.44 -7.00
C MET A 49 0.89 -10.98 -6.53
N VAL A 50 0.15 -10.15 -7.25
CA VAL A 50 -0.09 -8.74 -6.88
C VAL A 50 -0.88 -8.63 -5.58
N ALA A 51 -1.90 -9.47 -5.39
CA ALA A 51 -2.65 -9.53 -4.14
C ALA A 51 -1.76 -9.90 -2.96
N ASN A 52 -0.86 -10.88 -3.12
CA ASN A 52 0.10 -11.27 -2.07
C ASN A 52 1.11 -10.15 -1.76
N LEU A 53 1.58 -9.42 -2.76
CA LEU A 53 2.47 -8.26 -2.56
C LEU A 53 1.78 -7.15 -1.75
N MET A 54 0.55 -6.79 -2.12
CA MET A 54 -0.21 -5.74 -1.43
C MET A 54 -0.70 -6.20 -0.04
N GLY A 55 -1.12 -7.46 0.09
CA GLY A 55 -1.61 -8.02 1.34
C GLY A 55 -0.52 -8.19 2.39
N ASN A 56 0.57 -8.89 2.07
CA ASN A 56 1.59 -9.22 3.07
C ASN A 56 2.48 -8.02 3.47
N GLY A 57 2.59 -7.01 2.61
CA GLY A 57 3.43 -5.84 2.87
C GLY A 57 2.62 -4.63 3.31
N HIS A 58 1.63 -4.23 2.50
CA HIS A 58 0.96 -2.95 2.71
C HIS A 58 -0.08 -3.04 3.81
N TYR A 59 -0.94 -4.07 3.82
CA TYR A 59 -2.02 -4.18 4.81
C TYR A 59 -1.48 -4.16 6.25
N ASP A 60 -0.50 -5.01 6.56
CA ASP A 60 0.09 -5.08 7.89
C ASP A 60 0.77 -3.76 8.28
N THR A 61 1.42 -3.10 7.31
CA THR A 61 2.01 -1.76 7.52
C THR A 61 0.94 -0.71 7.82
N PHE A 62 -0.17 -0.71 7.08
CA PHE A 62 -1.31 0.20 7.33
C PHE A 62 -1.91 -0.04 8.73
N VAL A 63 -2.07 -1.31 9.13
CA VAL A 63 -2.57 -1.68 10.46
C VAL A 63 -1.63 -1.18 11.55
N ALA A 64 -0.33 -1.47 11.45
CA ALA A 64 0.67 -1.03 12.44
C ALA A 64 0.69 0.50 12.58
N ILE A 65 0.71 1.23 11.46
CA ILE A 65 0.67 2.70 11.47
C ILE A 65 -0.63 3.20 12.10
N SER A 66 -1.78 2.58 11.80
CA SER A 66 -3.07 3.00 12.37
C SER A 66 -3.21 2.73 13.87
N GLN A 67 -2.50 1.73 14.40
CA GLN A 67 -2.44 1.47 15.85
C GLN A 67 -1.58 2.51 16.57
N GLU A 68 -0.49 2.95 15.95
CA GLU A 68 0.43 3.94 16.52
C GLU A 68 -0.02 5.39 16.32
N LEU A 69 -0.63 5.70 15.18
CA LEU A 69 -1.16 7.01 14.80
C LEU A 69 -2.59 6.84 14.24
N PRO A 70 -3.61 6.77 15.12
CA PRO A 70 -4.99 6.54 14.71
C PRO A 70 -5.55 7.55 13.72
N GLU A 71 -5.03 8.78 13.70
CA GLU A 71 -5.42 9.80 12.73
C GLU A 71 -4.96 9.52 11.29
N LEU A 72 -4.02 8.59 11.11
CA LEU A 72 -3.56 8.13 9.80
C LEU A 72 -4.27 6.86 9.32
N LYS A 73 -5.28 6.38 10.06
CA LYS A 73 -6.05 5.18 9.71
C LYS A 73 -6.76 5.35 8.36
N PRO A 74 -6.48 4.49 7.35
CA PRO A 74 -7.20 4.52 6.09
C PRO A 74 -8.68 4.21 6.27
N THR A 75 -9.54 4.87 5.49
CA THR A 75 -11.01 4.73 5.57
C THR A 75 -11.53 3.34 5.23
N TRP A 76 -10.77 2.57 4.44
CA TRP A 76 -11.10 1.21 4.04
C TRP A 76 -10.72 0.15 5.09
N ILE A 77 -9.88 0.49 6.09
CA ILE A 77 -9.68 -0.35 7.28
C ILE A 77 -10.90 -0.15 8.17
N VAL A 78 -11.97 -0.90 7.89
CA VAL A 78 -13.16 -0.95 8.73
C VAL A 78 -12.72 -1.39 10.12
N SER A 79 -13.08 -0.62 11.15
CA SER A 79 -12.81 -1.02 12.53
C SER A 79 -13.52 -2.35 12.78
N THR A 80 -12.77 -3.45 12.85
CA THR A 80 -13.26 -4.66 13.49
C THR A 80 -13.57 -4.25 14.94
N ARG A 81 -14.87 -4.19 15.25
CA ARG A 81 -15.38 -4.05 16.61
C ARG A 81 -15.21 -5.37 17.34
#